data_AF-A0A3D3PLS8-F1
#
_entry.id   AF-A0A3D3PLS8-F1
#
_cell.length_a   1.000
_cell.length_b   1.000
_cell.length_c   1.000
_cell.angle_alpha   90.00
_cell.angle_beta   90.00
_cell.angle_gamma   90.00
#
_symmetry.space_group_name_H-M   'P 1'
#
loop_
_entity.id
_entity.type
_entity.pdbx_description
1 polymer ?
#
loop_
_entity_poly.entity_id
_entity_poly.type
_entity_poly.pdbx_seq_one_letter_code
_entity_poly.pdbx_strand_id
1 'polypeptide(L)'
;MRIAAFALTWSLWLISAVAHADIYSYIDADGAPHFSNQKSDERYQLFLRSGQSFDSSQSTPAPSAAIETPLFRTLSQHPNLKKYDALLNQAAEEFALDPALLKAIMAAESGFNAAALSPKGAVGLMQLMPATAERYGL
;
A
#
# COMPACT_ATOMS: atom_id res chain seq x y z
N MET A 1 34.12 -23.22 -35.50
CA MET A 1 33.88 -22.49 -34.23
C MET A 1 32.64 -21.57 -34.25
N ARG A 2 31.60 -21.82 -35.06
CA ARG A 2 30.40 -20.94 -35.15
C ARG A 2 29.12 -21.52 -34.52
N ILE A 3 29.17 -22.75 -34.00
CA ILE A 3 28.01 -23.47 -33.47
C ILE A 3 27.89 -23.26 -31.94
N ALA A 4 29.01 -23.05 -31.23
CA ALA A 4 29.01 -22.82 -29.78
C ALA A 4 28.36 -21.48 -29.36
N ALA A 5 28.35 -20.48 -30.26
CA ALA A 5 27.76 -19.16 -29.97
C ALA A 5 26.22 -19.17 -29.98
N PHE A 6 25.58 -20.12 -30.69
CA PHE A 6 24.12 -20.25 -30.71
C PHE A 6 23.56 -21.01 -29.50
N ALA A 7 24.35 -21.89 -28.88
CA ALA A 7 23.92 -22.62 -27.68
C ALA A 7 23.86 -21.72 -26.44
N LEU A 8 24.74 -20.72 -26.35
CA LEU A 8 24.83 -19.82 -25.20
C LEU A 8 23.71 -18.77 -25.18
N THR A 9 23.25 -18.31 -26.34
CA THR A 9 22.13 -17.34 -26.45
C THR A 9 20.77 -17.97 -26.17
N TRP A 10 20.61 -19.28 -26.41
CA TRP A 10 19.39 -20.01 -26.07
C TRP A 10 19.30 -20.34 -24.57
N SER A 11 20.44 -20.52 -23.90
CA SER A 11 20.49 -20.73 -22.45
C SER A 11 20.13 -19.49 -21.63
N LEU A 12 20.30 -18.28 -22.19
CA LEU A 12 19.99 -17.02 -21.50
C LEU A 12 18.51 -16.63 -21.58
N TRP A 13 17.71 -17.30 -22.42
CA TRP A 13 16.28 -17.07 -22.58
C TRP A 13 15.40 -17.87 -21.60
N LEU A 14 16.00 -18.83 -20.87
CA LEU A 14 15.29 -19.76 -19.97
C LEU A 14 15.26 -19.31 -18.49
N ILE A 15 15.88 -18.17 -18.15
CA ILE A 15 15.95 -17.68 -16.76
C ILE A 15 15.13 -16.38 -16.60
N SER A 16 14.05 -16.22 -17.38
CA SER A 16 13.02 -15.22 -17.08
C SER A 16 12.30 -15.64 -15.79
N ALA A 17 12.89 -15.30 -14.65
CA ALA A 17 12.23 -15.43 -13.36
C ALA A 17 10.95 -14.58 -13.40
N VAL A 18 9.80 -15.24 -13.20
CA VAL A 18 8.53 -14.54 -13.01
C VAL A 18 8.68 -13.67 -11.77
N ALA A 19 8.74 -12.34 -11.94
CA ALA A 19 8.69 -11.41 -10.83
C ALA A 19 7.27 -11.45 -10.27
N HIS A 20 7.13 -11.97 -9.05
CA HIS A 20 5.83 -12.01 -8.36
C HIS A 20 5.69 -10.73 -7.54
N ALA A 21 4.74 -9.87 -7.92
CA ALA A 21 4.44 -8.61 -7.23
C ALA A 21 3.26 -8.75 -6.25
N ASP A 22 3.17 -9.89 -5.57
CA ASP A 22 2.13 -10.13 -4.57
C ASP A 22 2.42 -9.28 -3.33
N ILE A 23 1.39 -8.63 -2.79
CA ILE A 23 1.47 -7.89 -1.53
C ILE A 23 0.83 -8.74 -0.45
N TYR A 24 1.58 -8.97 0.62
CA TYR A 24 1.11 -9.62 1.83
C TYR A 24 0.98 -8.59 2.94
N SER A 25 0.03 -8.80 3.85
CA SER A 25 -0.13 -7.93 5.01
C SER A 25 -0.60 -8.66 6.26
N TYR A 26 -0.41 -8.02 7.40
CA TYR A 26 -1.02 -8.40 8.68
C TYR A 26 -1.21 -7.17 9.58
N ILE A 27 -1.98 -7.33 10.65
CA ILE A 27 -2.17 -6.34 11.71
C ILE A 27 -1.47 -6.86 12.97
N ASP A 28 -0.65 -6.04 13.61
CA ASP A 28 -0.04 -6.40 14.90
C ASP A 28 -1.00 -6.21 16.09
N ALA A 29 -0.53 -6.49 17.30
CA ALA A 29 -1.34 -6.38 18.51
C ALA A 29 -1.80 -4.95 18.82
N ASP A 30 -1.07 -3.94 18.33
CA ASP A 30 -1.35 -2.52 18.52
C ASP A 30 -2.28 -1.97 17.43
N GLY A 31 -2.69 -2.81 16.47
CA GLY A 31 -3.57 -2.44 15.37
C GLY A 31 -2.84 -1.81 14.18
N ALA A 32 -1.51 -1.80 14.17
CA ALA A 32 -0.74 -1.20 13.09
C ALA A 32 -0.62 -2.15 11.88
N PRO A 33 -0.79 -1.65 10.65
CA PRO A 33 -0.66 -2.46 9.44
C PRO A 33 0.79 -2.67 9.03
N HIS A 34 1.11 -3.90 8.65
CA HIS A 34 2.41 -4.30 8.12
C HIS A 34 2.24 -4.86 6.70
N PHE A 35 3.08 -4.41 5.77
CA PHE A 35 3.07 -4.85 4.38
C PHE A 35 4.41 -5.48 3.99
N SER A 36 4.38 -6.48 3.11
CA SER A 36 5.58 -7.11 2.55
C SER A 36 5.33 -7.64 1.15
N ASN A 37 6.37 -7.71 0.33
CA ASN A 37 6.35 -8.37 -0.98
C ASN A 37 6.56 -9.90 -0.88
N GLN A 38 6.77 -10.44 0.32
CA GLN A 38 6.91 -11.86 0.57
C GLN A 38 6.17 -12.26 1.84
N LYS A 39 5.58 -13.46 1.82
CA LYS A 39 5.05 -14.11 3.04
C LYS A 39 6.21 -14.47 3.97
N SER A 40 6.56 -13.55 4.86
CA SER A 40 7.74 -13.65 5.74
C SER A 40 7.48 -14.58 6.94
N ASP A 41 6.23 -14.65 7.40
CA ASP A 41 5.78 -15.57 8.45
C ASP A 41 4.29 -15.94 8.25
N GLU A 42 3.70 -16.73 9.16
CA GLU A 42 2.32 -17.20 9.07
C GLU A 42 1.26 -16.10 9.23
N ARG A 43 1.60 -14.98 9.88
CA ARG A 43 0.68 -13.85 10.11
C ARG A 43 0.37 -13.12 8.81
N TYR A 44 1.34 -13.08 7.90
CA TYR A 44 1.20 -12.45 6.58
C TYR A 44 0.18 -13.20 5.71
N GLN A 45 -0.92 -12.52 5.40
CA GLN A 45 -1.98 -12.99 4.52
C GLN A 45 -1.89 -12.27 3.18
N LEU A 46 -2.27 -12.94 2.10
CA LEU A 46 -2.28 -12.33 0.76
C LEU A 46 -3.28 -11.18 0.75
N PHE A 47 -2.78 -9.98 0.46
CA PHE A 47 -3.58 -8.76 0.35
C PHE A 47 -3.86 -8.41 -1.11
N LEU A 48 -2.82 -8.41 -1.95
CA LEU A 48 -2.96 -8.16 -3.39
C LEU A 48 -2.22 -9.23 -4.17
N ARG A 49 -2.85 -9.76 -5.22
CA ARG A 49 -2.22 -10.70 -6.16
C ARG A 49 -1.77 -9.97 -7.41
N SER A 50 -0.56 -10.26 -7.87
CA SER A 50 -0.01 -9.79 -9.15
C SER A 50 -0.96 -10.11 -10.30
N GLY A 51 -1.27 -9.12 -11.14
CA GLY A 51 -2.16 -9.26 -12.31
C GLY A 51 -3.62 -8.86 -12.06
N GLN A 52 -4.01 -8.54 -10.82
CA GLN A 52 -5.27 -7.84 -10.56
C GLN A 52 -5.05 -6.34 -10.80
N SER A 53 -5.64 -5.77 -11.86
CA SER A 53 -5.57 -4.33 -12.11
C SER A 53 -6.54 -3.59 -11.20
N PHE A 54 -6.03 -2.64 -10.43
CA PHE A 54 -6.85 -1.65 -9.73
C PHE A 54 -6.91 -0.39 -10.60
N ASP A 55 -8.10 -0.04 -11.09
CA ASP A 55 -8.35 1.19 -11.84
C ASP A 55 -8.96 2.22 -10.89
N SER A 56 -8.16 3.22 -10.48
CA SER A 56 -8.60 4.29 -9.57
C SER A 56 -9.63 5.23 -10.21
N SER A 57 -9.79 5.22 -11.54
CA SER A 57 -10.80 6.04 -12.22
C SER A 57 -12.19 5.41 -12.20
N GLN A 58 -12.26 4.09 -11.97
CA GLN A 58 -13.50 3.39 -11.78
C GLN A 58 -13.75 3.29 -10.28
N SER A 59 -14.59 4.19 -9.77
CA SER A 59 -15.11 4.15 -8.39
C SER A 59 -16.04 2.94 -8.14
N THR A 60 -15.88 1.86 -8.91
CA THR A 60 -16.51 0.58 -8.60
C THR A 60 -15.85 0.04 -7.34
N PRO A 61 -16.64 -0.42 -6.36
CA PRO A 61 -16.07 -1.19 -5.27
C PRO A 61 -15.35 -2.37 -5.91
N ALA A 62 -14.03 -2.46 -5.67
CA ALA A 62 -13.22 -3.61 -6.02
C ALA A 62 -14.02 -4.90 -5.78
N PRO A 63 -13.90 -5.92 -6.65
CA PRO A 63 -14.79 -7.07 -6.68
C PRO A 63 -15.10 -7.57 -5.28
N SER A 64 -16.39 -7.48 -4.92
CA SER A 64 -17.01 -7.62 -3.61
C SER A 64 -16.74 -8.94 -2.86
N ALA A 65 -15.83 -9.78 -3.33
CA ALA A 65 -15.47 -11.06 -2.72
C ALA A 65 -13.96 -11.23 -2.48
N ALA A 66 -13.09 -10.33 -2.95
CA ALA A 66 -11.68 -10.67 -3.14
C ALA A 66 -10.73 -10.33 -1.98
N ILE A 67 -11.07 -9.47 -1.01
CA ILE A 67 -10.14 -9.13 0.09
C ILE A 67 -10.89 -8.82 1.40
N GLU A 68 -11.66 -9.76 1.94
CA GLU A 68 -12.06 -9.74 3.36
C GLU A 68 -10.86 -10.12 4.25
N THR A 69 -9.77 -9.34 4.16
CA THR A 69 -8.61 -9.54 5.02
C THR A 69 -8.85 -8.89 6.39
N PRO A 70 -8.23 -9.41 7.45
CA PRO A 70 -8.22 -8.76 8.76
C PRO A 70 -7.76 -7.30 8.69
N LEU A 71 -6.80 -7.00 7.80
CA LEU A 71 -6.34 -5.65 7.52
C LEU A 71 -7.48 -4.75 7.04
N PHE A 72 -8.16 -5.13 5.95
CA PHE A 72 -9.23 -4.32 5.37
C PHE A 72 -10.33 -4.05 6.39
N ARG A 73 -10.77 -5.09 7.13
CA ARG A 73 -11.79 -4.95 8.17
C ARG A 73 -11.39 -3.95 9.25
N THR A 74 -10.16 -4.06 9.76
CA THR A 74 -9.65 -3.19 10.83
C THR A 74 -9.57 -1.74 10.36
N LEU A 75 -9.05 -1.50 9.17
CA LEU A 75 -8.92 -0.17 8.59
C LEU A 75 -10.27 0.48 8.28
N SER A 76 -11.21 -0.26 7.69
CA SER A 76 -12.56 0.25 7.39
C SER A 76 -13.37 0.62 8.63
N GLN A 77 -13.06 -0.01 9.77
CA GLN A 77 -13.74 0.24 11.05
C GLN A 77 -13.03 1.27 11.93
N HIS A 78 -11.88 1.79 11.49
CA HIS A 78 -11.06 2.68 12.31
C HIS A 78 -11.79 4.03 12.57
N PRO A 79 -11.89 4.51 13.83
CA PRO A 79 -12.67 5.70 14.17
C PRO A 79 -12.17 6.98 13.48
N ASN A 80 -10.85 7.09 13.30
CA ASN A 80 -10.26 8.24 12.63
C ASN A 80 -10.61 8.35 11.14
N LEU A 81 -11.05 7.27 10.49
CA LEU A 81 -11.51 7.32 9.10
C LEU A 81 -12.70 8.27 8.98
N LYS A 82 -13.72 8.12 9.84
CA LYS A 82 -14.88 9.02 9.88
C LYS A 82 -14.52 10.41 10.37
N LYS A 83 -13.64 10.50 11.36
CA LYS A 83 -13.22 11.78 11.95
C LYS A 83 -12.59 12.72 10.92
N TYR A 84 -11.75 12.18 10.03
CA TYR A 84 -11.02 12.98 9.05
C TYR A 84 -11.65 12.96 7.66
N ASP A 85 -12.77 12.25 7.45
CA ASP A 85 -13.39 12.07 6.13
C ASP A 85 -13.66 13.40 5.41
N ALA A 86 -14.23 14.38 6.12
CA ALA A 86 -14.51 15.70 5.56
C ALA A 86 -13.23 16.44 5.13
N LEU A 87 -12.18 16.40 5.96
CA LEU A 87 -10.89 17.02 5.64
C LEU A 87 -10.21 16.33 4.45
N LEU A 88 -10.34 15.01 4.35
CA LEU A 88 -9.79 14.25 3.23
C LEU A 88 -10.53 14.52 1.94
N ASN A 89 -11.85 14.63 1.98
CA ASN A 89 -12.63 14.99 0.78
C ASN A 89 -12.29 16.41 0.32
N GLN A 90 -12.14 17.37 1.24
CA GLN A 90 -11.71 18.72 0.93
C GLN A 90 -10.32 18.76 0.28
N ALA A 91 -9.33 18.06 0.87
CA ALA A 91 -7.98 17.99 0.32
C ALA A 91 -7.96 17.28 -1.04
N ALA A 92 -8.74 16.20 -1.18
CA ALA A 92 -8.86 15.47 -2.44
C ALA A 92 -9.43 16.36 -3.56
N GLU A 93 -10.44 17.17 -3.27
CA GLU A 93 -10.98 18.16 -4.20
C GLU A 93 -9.95 19.24 -4.56
N GLU A 94 -9.27 19.82 -3.57
CA GLU A 94 -8.26 20.87 -3.77
C GLU A 94 -7.10 20.42 -4.66
N PHE A 95 -6.63 19.18 -4.47
CA PHE A 95 -5.51 18.62 -5.22
C PHE A 95 -5.91 17.74 -6.40
N ALA A 96 -7.22 17.67 -6.74
CA ALA A 96 -7.76 16.82 -7.79
C ALA A 96 -7.32 15.34 -7.69
N LEU A 97 -7.37 14.78 -6.48
CA LEU A 97 -7.02 13.41 -6.15
C LEU A 97 -8.28 12.60 -5.85
N ASP A 98 -8.20 11.27 -5.98
CA ASP A 98 -9.23 10.37 -5.48
C ASP A 98 -9.18 10.33 -3.93
N PRO A 99 -10.29 10.60 -3.21
CA PRO A 99 -10.34 10.46 -1.76
C PRO A 99 -9.91 9.07 -1.27
N ALA A 100 -10.17 8.00 -2.05
CA ALA A 100 -9.73 6.65 -1.72
C ALA A 100 -8.20 6.54 -1.70
N LEU A 101 -7.49 7.27 -2.58
CA LEU A 101 -6.03 7.32 -2.59
C LEU A 101 -5.48 7.95 -1.30
N LEU A 102 -6.04 9.07 -0.85
CA LEU A 102 -5.62 9.71 0.40
C LEU A 102 -5.83 8.77 1.59
N LYS A 103 -7.01 8.13 1.66
CA LYS A 103 -7.33 7.14 2.70
C LYS A 103 -6.36 5.96 2.67
N ALA A 104 -5.99 5.47 1.48
CA ALA A 104 -5.03 4.40 1.32
C ALA A 104 -3.62 4.79 1.80
N ILE A 105 -3.17 6.01 1.49
CA ILE A 105 -1.88 6.52 1.97
C ILE A 105 -1.89 6.62 3.51
N MET A 106 -2.90 7.23 4.11
CA MET A 106 -2.98 7.35 5.57
C MET A 106 -3.01 5.99 6.28
N ALA A 107 -3.70 5.02 5.69
CA ALA A 107 -3.72 3.65 6.18
C ALA A 107 -2.33 3.02 6.12
N ALA A 108 -1.63 3.17 4.98
CA ALA A 108 -0.31 2.61 4.79
C ALA A 108 0.76 3.24 5.69
N GLU A 109 0.69 4.55 5.93
CA GLU A 109 1.71 5.29 6.68
C GLU A 109 1.53 5.19 8.19
N SER A 110 0.29 5.29 8.69
CA SER A 110 0.04 5.36 10.15
C SER A 110 -1.07 4.46 10.66
N GLY A 111 -1.76 3.72 9.79
CA GLY A 111 -2.99 3.02 10.17
C GLY A 111 -4.06 3.98 10.70
N PHE A 112 -4.09 5.22 10.20
CA PHE A 112 -4.94 6.32 10.70
C PHE A 112 -4.61 6.83 12.11
N ASN A 113 -3.41 6.57 12.64
CA ASN A 113 -2.97 7.13 13.92
C ASN A 113 -2.42 8.56 13.76
N ALA A 114 -3.20 9.56 14.20
CA ALA A 114 -2.79 10.96 14.13
C ALA A 114 -1.65 11.35 15.08
N ALA A 115 -1.38 10.54 16.10
CA ALA A 115 -0.29 10.75 17.06
C ALA A 115 0.96 9.92 16.73
N ALA A 116 1.01 9.27 15.55
CA ALA A 116 2.13 8.42 15.17
C ALA A 116 3.43 9.24 15.04
N LEU A 117 4.50 8.73 15.65
CA LEU A 117 5.86 9.26 15.58
C LEU A 117 6.81 8.11 15.23
N SER A 118 7.50 8.21 14.09
CA SER A 118 8.47 7.19 13.70
C SER A 118 9.81 7.37 14.42
N PRO A 119 10.65 6.32 14.51
CA PRO A 119 12.01 6.42 15.04
C PRO A 119 12.90 7.40 14.27
N LYS A 120 12.57 7.67 13.01
CA LYS A 120 13.28 8.62 12.14
C LYS A 120 12.72 10.05 12.25
N GLY A 121 11.65 10.25 13.03
CA GLY A 121 11.05 11.57 13.26
C GLY A 121 9.91 11.95 12.30
N ALA A 122 9.35 10.99 11.56
CA ALA A 122 8.15 11.22 10.76
C ALA A 122 6.91 11.35 11.66
N VAL A 123 5.97 12.24 11.33
CA VAL A 123 4.85 12.59 12.21
C VAL A 123 3.48 12.47 11.55
N GLY A 124 2.49 12.09 12.36
CA GLY A 124 1.08 12.19 12.05
C GLY A 124 0.54 11.16 11.05
N LEU A 125 -0.63 11.47 10.49
CA LEU A 125 -1.43 10.53 9.67
C LEU A 125 -0.72 10.06 8.40
N MET A 126 0.09 10.93 7.81
CA MET A 126 0.80 10.69 6.55
C MET A 126 2.30 10.51 6.74
N GLN A 127 2.78 10.43 7.99
CA GLN A 127 4.19 10.26 8.34
C GLN A 127 5.11 11.24 7.58
N LEU A 128 4.77 12.53 7.60
CA LEU A 128 5.61 13.54 7.00
C LEU A 128 6.82 13.81 7.89
N MET A 129 8.00 13.95 7.28
CA MET A 129 9.16 14.50 7.97
C MET A 129 8.91 16.00 8.24
N PRO A 130 9.29 16.55 9.41
CA PRO A 130 9.10 17.97 9.72
C PRO A 130 9.67 18.91 8.66
N ALA A 131 10.87 18.62 8.16
CA ALA A 131 11.48 19.39 7.07
C ALA A 131 10.72 19.28 5.73
N THR A 132 9.94 18.20 5.52
CA THR A 132 9.05 18.09 4.36
C THR A 132 7.80 18.93 4.57
N ALA A 133 7.18 18.87 5.74
CA ALA A 133 6.02 19.68 6.09
C ALA A 133 6.30 21.18 5.87
N GLU A 134 7.43 21.68 6.38
CA GLU A 134 7.84 23.08 6.24
C GLU A 134 7.96 23.53 4.77
N ARG A 135 8.53 22.69 3.90
CA ARG A 135 8.65 23.00 2.45
C ARG A 135 7.30 23.16 1.76
N TYR A 136 6.27 22.52 2.27
CA TYR A 136 4.90 22.61 1.76
C TYR A 136 4.01 23.56 2.58
N GLY A 137 4.59 24.29 3.54
CA GLY A 137 3.88 25.29 4.35
C GLY A 137 2.97 24.72 5.43
N LEU A 138 3.28 23.52 5.94
CA LEU A 138 2.53 22.80 6.97
C LEU A 138 3.20 22.90 8.35
#